data_AF-X1BHM7-F1
#
_entry.id   AF-X1BHM7-F1
#
_cell.length_a   1.000
_cell.length_b   1.000
_cell.length_c   1.000
_cell.angle_alpha   90.00
_cell.angle_beta   90.00
_cell.angle_gamma   90.00
#
_symmetry.space_group_name_H-M   'P 1'
#
loop_
_entity.id
_entity.type
_entity.pdbx_description
1 polymer ?
#
loop_
_entity_poly.entity_id
_entity_poly.type
_entity_poly.pdbx_seq_one_letter_code
_entity_poly.pdbx_strand_id
1 'polypeptide(L)'
;YIYSVLYSDLYRRKYAEFLKIEFPRIPFTKDHSLFTKMATYGRNLVDLHLLKSRELDQPVAKFQGKGEEKVVKLRYDKKEKRIYISPTQYFEGIKKEVWQYKIGGYQVCRKWLKDRKGRRLSLNDIQHYCKIVTALQKTIEVQKDIDKIYLKVEKALVEFNTGKINIFRSEPNAKQTSRSSR
;
A
#
# COMPACT_ATOMS: atom_id res chain seq x y z
N TYR A 1 9.96 5.76 -10.57
CA TYR A 1 10.99 5.05 -9.79
C TYR A 1 10.81 5.27 -8.29
N ILE A 2 10.97 6.49 -7.77
CA ILE A 2 10.85 6.79 -6.33
C ILE A 2 9.57 6.20 -5.70
N TYR A 3 8.44 6.33 -6.39
CA TYR A 3 7.16 5.84 -5.89
C TYR A 3 7.13 4.32 -5.63
N SER A 4 7.77 3.50 -6.47
CA SER A 4 7.85 2.06 -6.23
C SER A 4 8.80 1.71 -5.10
N VAL A 5 9.92 2.43 -4.95
CA VAL A 5 10.82 2.26 -3.80
C VAL A 5 10.08 2.50 -2.49
N LEU A 6 9.31 3.60 -2.41
CA LEU A 6 8.53 3.92 -1.21
C LEU A 6 7.38 2.93 -0.93
N TYR A 7 6.93 2.19 -1.95
CA TYR A 7 5.94 1.13 -1.82
C TYR A 7 6.55 -0.26 -1.60
N SER A 8 7.88 -0.40 -1.63
CA SER A 8 8.54 -1.64 -1.21
C SER A 8 8.39 -1.84 0.30
N ASP A 9 7.90 -3.00 0.66
CA ASP A 9 7.73 -3.44 2.03
C ASP A 9 9.08 -3.74 2.68
N LEU A 10 10.05 -4.24 1.90
CA LEU A 10 11.43 -4.40 2.32
C LEU A 10 12.11 -3.06 2.62
N TYR A 11 11.98 -2.05 1.75
CA TYR A 11 12.48 -0.70 2.00
C TYR A 11 11.88 -0.13 3.30
N ARG A 12 10.54 -0.14 3.41
CA ARG A 12 9.85 0.44 4.57
C ARG A 12 10.21 -0.23 5.88
N ARG A 13 10.40 -1.56 5.90
CA ARG A 13 10.86 -2.29 7.08
C ARG A 13 12.31 -1.96 7.43
N LYS A 14 13.20 -1.95 6.45
CA LYS A 14 14.64 -1.71 6.66
C LYS A 14 14.92 -0.31 7.20
N TYR A 15 14.23 0.70 6.69
CA TYR A 15 14.44 2.11 7.06
C TYR A 15 13.38 2.65 8.02
N ALA A 16 12.62 1.78 8.70
CA ALA A 16 11.45 2.16 9.50
C ALA A 16 11.76 3.23 10.57
N GLU A 17 12.87 3.10 11.30
CA GLU A 17 13.25 4.07 12.34
C GLU A 17 13.61 5.43 11.74
N PHE A 18 14.34 5.46 10.63
CA PHE A 18 14.68 6.72 9.94
C PHE A 18 13.46 7.42 9.36
N LEU A 19 12.53 6.66 8.76
CA LEU A 19 11.30 7.20 8.17
C LEU A 19 10.36 7.86 9.19
N LYS A 20 10.55 7.62 10.50
CA LYS A 20 9.77 8.28 11.57
C LYS A 20 10.30 9.68 11.90
N ILE A 21 11.59 9.93 11.67
CA ILE A 21 12.31 11.13 12.16
C ILE A 21 12.82 12.04 11.03
N GLU A 22 13.11 11.49 9.85
CA GLU A 22 13.68 12.23 8.72
C GLU A 22 13.00 11.91 7.38
N PHE A 23 13.28 12.73 6.37
CA PHE A 23 12.83 12.49 5.00
C PHE A 23 13.38 11.19 4.41
N PRO A 24 12.61 10.48 3.56
CA PRO A 24 13.07 9.25 2.92
C PRO A 24 14.32 9.47 2.07
N ARG A 25 15.33 8.60 2.24
CA ARG A 25 16.53 8.56 1.39
C ARG A 25 16.39 7.44 0.37
N ILE A 26 16.38 7.80 -0.91
CA ILE A 26 16.04 6.85 -1.98
C ILE A 26 17.31 6.20 -2.55
N PRO A 27 17.47 4.86 -2.46
CA PRO A 27 18.51 4.16 -3.19
C PRO A 27 18.26 4.25 -4.70
N PHE A 28 19.27 4.69 -5.45
CA PHE A 28 19.24 4.69 -6.91
C PHE A 28 20.15 3.58 -7.43
N THR A 29 19.61 2.69 -8.24
CA THR A 29 20.38 1.64 -8.91
C THR A 29 21.12 2.18 -10.14
N LYS A 30 22.37 1.75 -10.36
CA LYS A 30 23.16 1.99 -11.58
C LYS A 30 22.77 1.06 -12.72
N ASP A 31 22.06 -0.04 -12.41
CA ASP A 31 21.46 -0.91 -13.42
C ASP A 31 20.23 -0.22 -14.04
N HIS A 32 20.38 0.22 -15.29
CA HIS A 32 19.35 0.92 -16.06
C HIS A 32 18.09 0.06 -16.29
N SER A 33 18.24 -1.25 -16.51
CA SER A 33 17.12 -2.16 -16.73
C SER A 33 16.29 -2.30 -15.45
N LEU A 34 16.98 -2.46 -14.31
CA LEU A 34 16.33 -2.50 -13.01
C LEU A 34 15.66 -1.17 -12.66
N PHE A 35 16.30 -0.04 -12.96
CA PHE A 35 15.71 1.29 -12.78
C PHE A 35 14.41 1.43 -13.57
N THR A 36 14.45 1.09 -14.85
CA THR A 36 13.29 1.16 -15.75
C THR A 36 12.15 0.27 -15.25
N LYS A 37 12.45 -0.97 -14.86
CA LYS A 37 11.44 -1.89 -14.32
C LYS A 37 10.78 -1.36 -13.05
N MET A 38 11.57 -0.83 -12.12
CA MET A 38 11.06 -0.16 -10.92
C MET A 38 10.23 1.07 -11.29
N ALA A 39 10.62 1.85 -12.31
CA ALA A 39 9.86 2.99 -12.79
C ALA A 39 8.49 2.58 -13.33
N THR A 40 8.40 1.49 -14.09
CA THR A 40 7.14 0.92 -14.59
C THR A 40 6.20 0.54 -13.45
N TYR A 41 6.69 -0.15 -12.41
CA TYR A 41 5.87 -0.44 -11.23
C TYR A 41 5.38 0.84 -10.54
N GLY A 42 6.25 1.84 -10.43
CA GLY A 42 5.89 3.14 -9.86
C GLY A 42 4.78 3.83 -10.67
N ARG A 43 4.85 3.75 -12.00
CA ARG A 43 3.80 4.30 -12.88
C ARG A 43 2.47 3.56 -12.69
N ASN A 44 2.50 2.22 -12.66
CA ASN A 44 1.29 1.43 -12.42
C ASN A 44 0.63 1.80 -11.08
N LEU A 45 1.40 1.89 -10.00
CA LEU A 45 0.89 2.32 -8.69
C LEU A 45 0.26 3.71 -8.75
N VAL A 46 0.87 4.68 -9.44
CA VAL A 46 0.28 6.02 -9.63
C VAL A 46 -1.06 5.93 -10.36
N ASP A 47 -1.14 5.18 -11.45
CA ASP A 47 -2.38 5.04 -12.24
C ASP A 47 -3.48 4.32 -11.43
N LEU A 48 -3.11 3.33 -10.61
CA LEU A 48 -4.03 2.69 -9.65
C LEU A 48 -4.55 3.67 -8.61
N HIS A 49 -3.68 4.46 -7.97
CA HIS A 49 -4.08 5.37 -6.89
C HIS A 49 -4.83 6.62 -7.38
N LEU A 50 -4.63 7.01 -8.64
CA LEU A 50 -5.44 8.04 -9.31
C LEU A 50 -6.75 7.48 -9.88
N LEU A 51 -7.00 6.17 -9.74
CA LEU A 51 -8.14 5.45 -10.31
C LEU A 51 -8.24 5.59 -11.85
N LYS A 52 -7.09 5.71 -12.53
CA LYS A 52 -6.96 5.84 -13.99
C LYS A 52 -6.60 4.53 -14.70
N SER A 53 -6.18 3.50 -13.95
CA SER A 53 -5.85 2.20 -14.53
C SER A 53 -7.08 1.50 -15.09
N ARG A 54 -6.97 0.95 -16.30
CA ARG A 54 -7.99 0.10 -16.92
C ARG A 54 -8.24 -1.20 -16.16
N GLU A 55 -7.30 -1.63 -15.31
CA GLU A 55 -7.49 -2.79 -14.41
C GLU A 55 -8.65 -2.58 -13.42
N LEU A 56 -9.14 -1.34 -13.26
CA LEU A 56 -10.24 -0.99 -12.37
C LEU A 56 -11.62 -1.00 -13.04
N ASP A 57 -11.67 -1.25 -14.35
CA ASP A 57 -12.92 -1.27 -15.12
C ASP A 57 -13.78 -2.51 -14.80
N GLN A 58 -13.15 -3.56 -14.28
CA GLN A 58 -13.83 -4.75 -13.73
C GLN A 58 -13.50 -4.89 -12.23
N PRO A 59 -14.26 -4.23 -11.34
CA PRO A 59 -13.97 -4.26 -9.92
C PRO A 59 -14.08 -5.66 -9.32
N VAL A 60 -13.17 -6.00 -8.41
CA VAL A 60 -13.21 -7.27 -7.65
C VAL A 60 -14.31 -7.26 -6.59
N ALA A 61 -14.69 -6.07 -6.13
CA ALA A 61 -15.72 -5.89 -5.11
C ALA A 61 -17.08 -5.64 -5.76
N LYS A 62 -18.11 -6.24 -5.16
CA LYS A 62 -19.51 -6.08 -5.58
C LYS A 62 -20.34 -5.65 -4.39
N PHE A 63 -21.34 -4.80 -4.65
CA PHE A 63 -22.31 -4.39 -3.65
C PHE A 63 -23.56 -5.26 -3.77
N GLN A 64 -24.05 -5.77 -2.66
CA GLN A 64 -25.15 -6.73 -2.60
C GLN A 64 -26.11 -6.39 -1.45
N GLY A 65 -27.31 -6.98 -1.53
CA GLY A 65 -28.37 -6.85 -0.52
C GLY A 65 -29.43 -5.82 -0.90
N LYS A 66 -30.57 -5.86 -0.19
CA LYS A 66 -31.70 -4.95 -0.38
C LYS A 66 -31.77 -3.95 0.78
N GLY A 67 -32.08 -2.69 0.49
CA GLY A 67 -32.23 -1.64 1.50
C GLY A 67 -32.16 -0.23 0.90
N GLU A 68 -31.75 0.74 1.72
CA GLU A 68 -31.66 2.16 1.33
C GLU A 68 -30.22 2.60 1.02
N GLU A 69 -29.26 1.68 0.95
CA GLU A 69 -27.83 1.98 0.73
C GLU A 69 -27.25 2.92 1.80
N LYS A 70 -27.90 2.99 2.98
CA LYS A 70 -27.52 3.88 4.07
C LYS A 70 -26.42 3.25 4.91
N VAL A 71 -25.34 3.99 5.13
CA VAL A 71 -24.26 3.52 6.00
C VAL A 71 -24.67 3.69 7.46
N VAL A 72 -25.07 2.60 8.11
CA VAL A 72 -25.55 2.59 9.50
C VAL A 72 -24.45 2.12 10.45
N LYS A 73 -23.97 0.89 10.26
CA LYS A 73 -22.98 0.25 11.14
C LYS A 73 -22.07 -0.64 10.30
N LEU A 74 -20.77 -0.36 10.40
CA LEU A 74 -19.75 -1.15 9.72
C LEU A 74 -19.42 -2.42 10.49
N ARG A 75 -19.46 -3.55 9.80
CA ARG A 75 -18.97 -4.85 10.31
C ARG A 75 -18.23 -5.57 9.20
N TYR A 76 -16.97 -5.92 9.44
CA TYR A 76 -16.23 -6.78 8.53
C TYR A 76 -16.38 -8.23 8.94
N ASP A 77 -16.75 -9.08 7.99
CA ASP A 77 -16.80 -10.52 8.10
C ASP A 77 -15.60 -11.13 7.37
N LYS A 78 -14.67 -11.69 8.14
CA LYS A 78 -13.45 -12.29 7.58
C LYS A 78 -13.72 -13.60 6.84
N LYS A 79 -14.70 -14.40 7.27
CA LYS A 79 -15.00 -15.71 6.66
C LYS A 79 -15.60 -15.50 5.28
N GLU A 80 -16.60 -14.64 5.20
CA GLU A 80 -17.31 -14.31 3.96
C GLU A 80 -16.58 -13.27 3.10
N LYS A 81 -15.53 -12.61 3.64
CA LYS A 81 -14.81 -11.51 2.98
C LYS A 81 -15.75 -10.36 2.61
N ARG A 82 -16.63 -9.99 3.56
CA ARG A 82 -17.70 -8.99 3.38
C ARG A 82 -17.54 -7.80 4.33
N ILE A 83 -17.82 -6.60 3.85
CA ILE A 83 -18.02 -5.41 4.70
C ILE A 83 -19.49 -5.04 4.66
N TYR A 84 -20.19 -5.25 5.77
CA TYR A 84 -21.56 -4.81 5.96
C TYR A 84 -21.59 -3.32 6.24
N ILE A 85 -22.51 -2.61 5.58
CA ILE A 85 -22.84 -1.20 5.86
C ILE A 85 -24.16 -1.06 6.64
N SER A 86 -25.01 -2.08 6.54
CA SER A 86 -26.27 -2.28 7.26
C SER A 86 -26.44 -3.78 7.57
N PRO A 87 -27.50 -4.21 8.29
CA PRO A 87 -27.74 -5.64 8.54
C PRO A 87 -27.85 -6.49 7.27
N THR A 88 -28.39 -5.93 6.18
CA THR A 88 -28.70 -6.65 4.94
C THR A 88 -27.81 -6.28 3.76
N GLN A 89 -27.14 -5.12 3.77
CA GLN A 89 -26.35 -4.62 2.65
C GLN A 89 -24.86 -4.62 2.94
N TYR A 90 -24.07 -5.08 1.97
CA TYR A 90 -22.65 -5.29 2.12
C TYR A 90 -21.88 -5.19 0.80
N PHE A 91 -20.57 -4.96 0.91
CA PHE A 91 -19.62 -5.18 -0.15
C PHE A 91 -18.94 -6.55 0.03
N GLU A 92 -18.88 -7.37 -1.01
CA GLU A 92 -18.21 -8.68 -1.00
C GLU A 92 -16.93 -8.69 -1.83
N GLY A 93 -16.15 -9.78 -1.73
CA GLY A 93 -14.87 -9.93 -2.43
C GLY A 93 -13.68 -9.26 -1.73
N ILE A 94 -13.84 -8.84 -0.47
CA ILE A 94 -12.86 -8.00 0.22
C ILE A 94 -11.96 -8.85 1.12
N LYS A 95 -10.78 -9.21 0.61
CA LYS A 95 -9.76 -9.94 1.36
C LYS A 95 -9.34 -9.19 2.63
N LYS A 96 -8.91 -9.93 3.66
CA LYS A 96 -8.49 -9.37 4.96
C LYS A 96 -7.39 -8.33 4.80
N GLU A 97 -6.38 -8.61 3.95
CA GLU A 97 -5.27 -7.70 3.68
C GLU A 97 -5.72 -6.38 3.05
N VAL A 98 -6.72 -6.41 2.18
CA VAL A 98 -7.33 -5.20 1.59
C VAL A 98 -8.10 -4.42 2.65
N TRP A 99 -8.92 -5.11 3.46
CA TRP A 99 -9.65 -4.46 4.55
C TRP A 99 -8.71 -3.80 5.55
N GLN A 100 -7.60 -4.44 5.91
CA GLN A 100 -6.63 -3.97 6.88
C GLN A 100 -5.60 -2.99 6.30
N TYR A 101 -5.60 -2.76 4.98
CA TYR A 101 -4.62 -1.91 4.33
C TYR A 101 -4.69 -0.47 4.85
N LYS A 102 -3.51 0.08 5.20
CA LYS A 102 -3.38 1.42 5.76
C LYS A 102 -2.49 2.31 4.90
N ILE A 103 -2.90 3.57 4.80
CA ILE A 103 -2.05 4.67 4.32
C ILE A 103 -1.97 5.67 5.47
N GLY A 104 -0.76 5.89 5.97
CA GLY A 104 -0.56 6.56 7.26
C GLY A 104 -1.33 5.86 8.39
N GLY A 105 -1.99 6.64 9.25
CA GLY A 105 -2.82 6.09 10.33
C GLY A 105 -4.18 5.53 9.88
N TYR A 106 -4.55 5.68 8.60
CA TYR A 106 -5.91 5.41 8.14
C TYR A 106 -6.05 4.06 7.46
N GLN A 107 -6.96 3.23 7.97
CA GLN A 107 -7.43 2.04 7.27
C GLN A 107 -8.40 2.47 6.16
N VAL A 108 -7.96 2.40 4.91
CA VAL A 108 -8.55 3.12 3.77
C VAL A 108 -10.02 2.78 3.56
N CYS A 109 -10.35 1.49 3.38
CA CYS A 109 -11.72 1.01 3.20
C CYS A 109 -12.64 1.42 4.35
N ARG A 110 -12.17 1.26 5.59
CA ARG A 110 -12.96 1.59 6.78
C ARG A 110 -13.22 3.09 6.89
N LYS A 111 -12.18 3.91 6.67
CA LYS A 111 -12.29 5.37 6.77
C LYS A 111 -13.29 5.90 5.73
N TRP A 112 -13.18 5.47 4.48
CA TRP A 112 -14.04 5.95 3.40
C TRP A 112 -15.53 5.75 3.70
N LEU A 113 -15.90 4.57 4.22
CA LEU A 113 -17.26 4.26 4.63
C LEU A 113 -17.66 4.96 5.93
N LYS A 114 -16.75 5.04 6.91
CA LYS A 114 -17.03 5.70 8.21
C LYS A 114 -17.37 7.19 8.00
N ASP A 115 -16.65 7.87 7.12
CA ASP A 115 -16.88 9.28 6.80
C ASP A 115 -18.26 9.50 6.13
N ARG A 116 -18.90 8.42 5.65
CA ARG A 116 -20.24 8.40 5.05
C ARG A 116 -21.35 7.89 5.98
N LYS A 117 -21.05 7.66 7.27
CA LYS A 117 -22.06 7.21 8.24
C LYS A 117 -23.27 8.16 8.27
N GLY A 118 -24.46 7.59 8.25
CA GLY A 118 -25.74 8.30 8.22
C GLY A 118 -26.20 8.74 6.83
N ARG A 119 -25.35 8.63 5.80
CA ARG A 119 -25.67 9.00 4.41
C ARG A 119 -26.04 7.78 3.58
N ARG A 120 -26.89 7.99 2.58
CA ARG A 120 -27.17 7.04 1.51
C ARG A 120 -26.05 7.09 0.47
N LEU A 121 -25.55 5.93 0.06
CA LEU A 121 -24.58 5.83 -1.03
C LEU A 121 -25.30 5.92 -2.38
N SER A 122 -24.85 6.82 -3.24
CA SER A 122 -25.27 6.84 -4.64
C SER A 122 -24.67 5.65 -5.42
N LEU A 123 -25.17 5.39 -6.64
CA LEU A 123 -24.53 4.42 -7.54
C LEU A 123 -23.06 4.78 -7.81
N ASN A 124 -22.77 6.08 -7.97
CA ASN A 124 -21.39 6.56 -8.17
C ASN A 124 -20.52 6.31 -6.93
N ASP A 125 -21.04 6.52 -5.72
CA ASP A 125 -20.33 6.18 -4.48
C ASP A 125 -19.99 4.69 -4.41
N ILE A 126 -20.96 3.83 -4.74
CA ILE A 126 -20.80 2.37 -4.74
C ILE A 126 -19.72 1.95 -5.75
N GLN A 127 -19.83 2.41 -7.00
CA GLN A 127 -18.86 2.11 -8.05
C GLN A 127 -17.46 2.62 -7.69
N HIS A 128 -17.37 3.85 -7.17
CA HIS A 128 -16.11 4.45 -6.74
C HIS A 128 -15.47 3.65 -5.60
N TYR A 129 -16.25 3.22 -4.61
CA TYR A 129 -15.75 2.37 -3.52
C TYR A 129 -15.25 1.02 -4.02
N CYS A 130 -15.97 0.38 -4.95
CA CYS A 130 -15.51 -0.86 -5.58
C CYS A 130 -14.18 -0.68 -6.33
N LYS A 131 -13.99 0.46 -7.01
CA LYS A 131 -12.70 0.81 -7.65
C LYS A 131 -11.58 1.00 -6.62
N ILE A 132 -11.85 1.68 -5.50
CA ILE A 132 -10.87 1.81 -4.40
C ILE A 132 -10.43 0.44 -3.88
N VAL A 133 -11.39 -0.45 -3.57
CA VAL A 133 -11.08 -1.79 -3.07
C VAL A 133 -10.21 -2.56 -4.07
N THR A 134 -10.54 -2.46 -5.36
CA THR A 134 -9.77 -3.09 -6.44
C THR A 134 -8.37 -2.52 -6.55
N ALA A 135 -8.22 -1.19 -6.51
CA ALA A 135 -6.94 -0.51 -6.54
C ALA A 135 -6.03 -0.94 -5.39
N LEU A 136 -6.59 -1.08 -4.18
CA LEU A 136 -5.83 -1.58 -3.02
C LEU A 136 -5.40 -3.03 -3.17
N GLN A 137 -6.27 -3.91 -3.71
CA GLN A 137 -5.87 -5.29 -3.98
C GLN A 137 -4.72 -5.35 -5.00
N LYS A 138 -4.83 -4.61 -6.10
CA LYS A 138 -3.79 -4.51 -7.13
C LYS A 138 -2.50 -3.88 -6.60
N THR A 139 -2.61 -2.90 -5.73
CA THR A 139 -1.47 -2.31 -5.02
C THR A 139 -0.68 -3.36 -4.26
N ILE A 140 -1.37 -4.20 -3.48
CA ILE A 140 -0.73 -5.29 -2.71
C ILE A 140 -0.02 -6.29 -3.65
N GLU A 141 -0.61 -6.60 -4.81
CA GLU A 141 0.02 -7.45 -5.83
C GLU A 141 1.31 -6.81 -6.37
N VAL A 142 1.26 -5.53 -6.76
CA VAL A 142 2.43 -4.79 -7.26
C VAL A 142 3.52 -4.64 -6.18
N GLN A 143 3.16 -4.43 -4.91
CA GLN A 143 4.13 -4.38 -3.81
C GLN A 143 4.91 -5.69 -3.66
N LYS A 144 4.23 -6.84 -3.78
CA LYS A 144 4.89 -8.16 -3.76
C LYS A 144 5.86 -8.30 -4.93
N ASP A 145 5.51 -7.80 -6.11
CA ASP A 145 6.39 -7.85 -7.28
C ASP A 145 7.59 -6.91 -7.18
N ILE A 146 7.42 -5.72 -6.59
CA ILE A 146 8.51 -4.81 -6.26
C ILE A 146 9.49 -5.49 -5.29
N ASP A 147 8.98 -6.10 -4.22
CA ASP A 147 9.82 -6.72 -3.19
C ASP A 147 10.69 -7.86 -3.74
N LYS A 148 10.21 -8.61 -4.74
CA LYS A 148 11.00 -9.66 -5.42
C LYS A 148 12.28 -9.14 -6.06
N ILE A 149 12.31 -7.86 -6.46
CA ILE A 149 13.46 -7.26 -7.15
C ILE A 149 14.16 -6.18 -6.33
N TYR A 150 13.55 -5.68 -5.25
CA TYR A 150 14.07 -4.57 -4.46
C TYR A 150 15.49 -4.82 -3.94
N LEU A 151 15.81 -6.02 -3.46
CA LEU A 151 17.16 -6.33 -2.96
C LEU A 151 18.26 -6.18 -4.03
N LYS A 152 17.91 -6.28 -5.32
CA LYS A 152 18.87 -6.04 -6.42
C LYS A 152 19.21 -4.54 -6.53
N VAL A 153 18.28 -3.65 -6.18
CA VAL A 153 18.50 -2.20 -6.20
C VAL A 153 19.60 -1.82 -5.23
N GLU A 154 19.55 -2.36 -4.00
CA GLU A 154 20.54 -2.05 -2.97
C GLU A 154 21.93 -2.62 -3.24
N LYS A 155 22.04 -3.64 -4.10
CA LYS A 155 23.34 -4.23 -4.47
C LYS A 155 24.06 -3.46 -5.57
N ALA A 156 23.35 -2.65 -6.33
CA ALA A 156 23.87 -1.97 -7.51
C ALA A 156 23.67 -0.46 -7.39
N LEU A 157 24.08 0.16 -6.29
CA LEU A 157 23.83 1.60 -6.07
C LEU A 157 24.71 2.48 -6.97
N VAL A 158 24.13 3.61 -7.40
CA VAL A 158 24.87 4.74 -7.97
C VAL A 158 25.66 5.39 -6.86
N GLU A 159 26.94 5.64 -7.11
CA GLU A 159 27.78 6.47 -6.25
C GLU A 159 27.58 7.93 -6.64
N PHE A 160 26.96 8.71 -5.77
CA PHE A 160 26.88 10.15 -5.93
C PHE A 160 28.18 10.75 -5.40
N ASN A 161 29.05 11.24 -6.29
CA ASN A 161 30.22 12.05 -5.93
C ASN A 161 29.75 13.41 -5.42
N THR A 162 29.26 13.44 -4.20
CA THR A 162 29.08 14.67 -3.42
C THR A 162 30.34 14.82 -2.58
N GLY A 163 30.97 15.99 -2.62
CA GLY A 163 32.29 16.26 -2.02
C GLY A 163 32.42 16.10 -0.50
N LYS A 164 31.49 15.40 0.16
CA LYS A 164 31.58 14.71 1.45
C LYS A 164 30.25 13.95 1.67
N ILE A 165 30.35 12.75 2.24
CA ILE A 165 29.28 11.86 2.74
C ILE A 165 28.77 10.81 1.73
N ASN A 166 29.29 9.59 1.87
CA ASN A 166 28.77 8.39 1.23
C ASN A 166 27.59 7.85 2.08
N ILE A 167 26.37 8.21 1.69
CA ILE A 167 25.16 8.16 2.55
C ILE A 167 24.56 6.75 2.73
N PHE A 168 24.98 5.78 1.90
CA PHE A 168 24.41 4.42 1.91
C PHE A 168 25.34 3.36 2.51
N ARG A 169 26.49 3.75 3.10
CA ARG A 169 27.51 2.82 3.63
C ARG A 169 27.44 2.54 5.14
N SER A 170 26.52 3.15 5.90
CA SER A 170 26.37 2.81 7.31
C SER A 170 25.39 1.64 7.49
N GLU A 171 25.91 0.43 7.53
CA GLU A 171 25.20 -0.71 8.13
C GLU A 171 24.90 -0.39 9.61
N PRO A 172 23.71 -0.74 10.14
CA PRO A 172 23.47 -0.67 11.58
C PRO A 172 24.31 -1.75 12.26
N ASN A 173 25.38 -1.33 12.91
CA ASN A 173 26.26 -2.17 13.71
C ASN A 173 25.45 -2.72 14.90
N ALA A 174 25.05 -3.98 14.85
CA ALA A 174 24.40 -4.67 15.96
C ALA A 174 25.45 -4.88 17.07
N LYS A 175 25.53 -3.93 18.03
CA LYS A 175 26.32 -4.13 19.24
C LYS A 175 25.74 -5.34 20.01
N GLN A 176 26.51 -6.43 20.03
CA GLN A 176 26.40 -7.47 21.04
C GLN A 176 26.56 -6.84 22.43
N THR A 177 25.47 -6.76 23.20
CA THR A 177 25.57 -6.63 24.65
C THR A 177 25.77 -8.02 25.23
N SER A 178 27.02 -8.39 25.49
CA SER A 178 27.36 -9.44 26.44
C SER A 178 26.95 -8.97 27.84
N ARG A 179 25.88 -9.54 28.39
CA ARG A 179 25.65 -9.55 29.83
C ARG A 179 26.63 -10.57 30.44
N SER A 180 27.71 -10.07 31.01
CA SER A 180 28.50 -10.81 31.99
C SER A 180 27.82 -10.62 33.35
N SER A 181 27.10 -11.64 33.78
CA SER A 181 26.70 -11.86 35.16
C SER A 181 27.92 -12.22 36.01
N ARG A 182 28.26 -11.37 36.99
CA ARG A 182 28.80 -11.71 38.31
C ARG A 182 28.67 -10.50 39.22
#